data_AF-A0A966P5Y1-F1
#
_entry.id   AF-A0A966P5Y1-F1
#
_cell.length_a   1.000
_cell.length_b   1.000
_cell.length_c   1.000
_cell.angle_alpha   90.00
_cell.angle_beta   90.00
_cell.angle_gamma   90.00
#
_symmetry.space_group_name_H-M   'P 1'
#
loop_
_entity.id
_entity.type
_entity.pdbx_description
1 polymer ?
#
loop_
_entity_poly.entity_id
_entity_poly.type
_entity_poly.pdbx_seq_one_letter_code
_entity_poly.pdbx_strand_id
1 'polypeptide(L)' 'MKHVLLWMAGLGSLSMVAQSGAGVATAHPIATDVAMSTLAQGGNAFDAAVATHFALAVV' A
#
# COMPACT_ATOMS: atom_id res chain seq x y z
N MET A 1 -25.74 -13.44 -25.79
CA MET A 1 -24.48 -12.90 -26.37
C MET A 1 -24.40 -11.37 -26.31
N LYS A 2 -25.48 -10.61 -26.59
CA LYS A 2 -25.51 -9.13 -26.49
C LYS A 2 -25.26 -8.53 -25.09
N HIS A 3 -25.64 -9.21 -24.01
CA HIS A 3 -25.46 -8.70 -22.64
C HIS A 3 -24.01 -8.76 -22.15
N VAL A 4 -23.21 -9.70 -22.67
CA VAL A 4 -21.77 -9.82 -22.35
C VAL A 4 -20.99 -8.65 -22.96
N LEU A 5 -21.36 -8.24 -24.17
CA LEU A 5 -20.74 -7.11 -24.86
C LEU A 5 -21.01 -5.77 -24.14
N LEU A 6 -22.17 -5.64 -23.50
CA LEU A 6 -22.54 -4.44 -22.73
C LEU A 6 -21.74 -4.31 -21.42
N TRP A 7 -21.37 -5.43 -20.78
CA TRP A 7 -20.54 -5.43 -19.58
C TRP A 7 -19.07 -5.07 -19.85
N MET A 8 -18.55 -5.41 -21.03
CA MET A 8 -17.16 -5.11 -21.40
C MET A 8 -16.94 -3.64 -21.78
N ALA A 9 -17.99 -2.92 -22.18
CA ALA A 9 -17.90 -1.51 -22.56
C ALA A 9 -17.77 -0.54 -21.35
N GLY A 10 -18.08 -1.00 -20.12
CA GLY A 10 -18.04 -0.18 -18.90
C GLY A 10 -16.67 -0.10 -18.22
N LEU A 11 -15.65 -0.82 -18.70
CA LEU A 11 -14.30 -0.85 -18.12
C LEU A 11 -13.38 0.28 -18.64
N GLY A 12 -13.89 1.14 -19.52
CA GLY A 12 -13.14 2.26 -20.08
C GLY A 12 -12.94 3.37 -19.04
N SER A 13 -11.71 3.47 -18.52
CA SER A 13 -11.16 4.61 -17.76
C SER A 13 -11.19 4.50 -16.22
N LEU A 14 -10.60 3.44 -15.65
CA LEU A 14 -9.96 3.61 -14.34
C LEU A 14 -8.68 4.43 -14.52
N SER A 15 -8.76 5.75 -14.33
CA SER A 15 -7.55 6.56 -14.14
C SER A 15 -6.97 6.23 -12.78
N MET A 16 -5.82 5.55 -12.77
CA MET A 16 -5.06 5.32 -11.55
C MET A 16 -4.51 6.65 -11.05
N VAL A 17 -5.15 7.22 -10.03
CA VAL A 17 -4.58 8.35 -9.29
C VAL A 17 -3.39 7.81 -8.50
N ALA A 18 -2.18 8.13 -8.95
CA ALA A 18 -0.99 7.90 -8.16
C ALA A 18 -0.98 8.97 -7.05
N GLN A 19 -1.30 8.58 -5.82
CA GLN A 19 -1.16 9.47 -4.68
C GLN A 19 0.34 9.73 -4.47
N SER A 20 0.76 11.00 -4.55
CA SER A 20 2.13 11.38 -4.23
C SER A 20 2.38 11.18 -2.74
N GLY A 21 3.39 10.39 -2.38
CA GLY A 21 3.77 10.13 -0.99
C GLY A 21 4.27 8.71 -0.75
N ALA A 22 4.63 8.42 0.49
CA ALA A 22 4.95 7.05 0.92
C ALA A 22 3.66 6.29 1.25
N GLY A 23 3.56 5.06 0.75
CA GLY A 23 2.47 4.14 1.06
C GLY A 23 2.99 2.94 1.85
N VAL A 24 2.26 2.55 2.89
CA VAL A 24 2.59 1.40 3.76
C VAL A 24 1.36 0.51 3.86
N ALA A 25 1.56 -0.79 3.68
CA ALA A 25 0.56 -1.82 3.94
C ALA A 25 1.22 -2.97 4.70
N THR A 26 0.67 -3.32 5.87
CA THR A 26 1.21 -4.39 6.72
C THR A 26 0.07 -5.23 7.30
N ALA A 27 0.40 -6.42 7.82
CA ALA A 27 -0.58 -7.34 8.41
C ALA A 27 -1.09 -6.89 9.79
N HIS A 28 -0.46 -5.89 10.42
CA HIS A 28 -0.77 -5.49 11.79
C HIS A 28 -0.66 -3.97 12.02
N PRO A 29 -1.59 -3.31 12.72
CA PRO A 29 -1.58 -1.84 12.88
C PRO A 29 -0.29 -1.27 13.47
N ILE A 30 0.26 -1.88 14.52
CA ILE A 30 1.53 -1.43 15.14
C ILE A 30 2.70 -1.49 14.14
N ALA A 31 2.71 -2.48 13.24
CA ALA A 31 3.76 -2.60 12.23
C ALA A 31 3.64 -1.48 11.17
N THR A 32 2.41 -1.06 10.83
CA THR A 32 2.18 0.13 10.01
C THR A 32 2.70 1.39 10.70
N ASP A 33 2.44 1.58 12.00
CA ASP A 33 2.95 2.73 12.75
C ASP A 33 4.48 2.77 12.79
N VAL A 34 5.14 1.62 12.98
CA VAL A 34 6.61 1.51 12.94
C VAL A 34 7.16 1.91 11.57
N ALA A 35 6.56 1.41 10.49
CA ALA A 35 6.96 1.75 9.13
C ALA A 35 6.80 3.26 8.85
N MET A 36 5.63 3.82 9.23
CA MET A 36 5.33 5.25 9.04
C MET A 36 6.27 6.13 9.86
N SER A 37 6.58 5.75 11.10
CA SER A 37 7.55 6.45 11.95
C SER A 37 8.96 6.42 11.37
N THR A 38 9.38 5.28 10.80
CA THR A 38 10.70 5.14 10.16
C THR A 38 10.84 6.06 8.95
N LEU A 39 9.80 6.14 8.12
CA LEU A 39 9.74 7.07 6.99
C LEU A 39 9.74 8.54 7.47
N ALA A 40 8.99 8.85 8.52
CA ALA A 40 8.93 10.20 9.11
C ALA A 40 10.28 10.66 9.69
N GLN A 41 11.11 9.72 10.15
CA GLN A 41 12.47 9.98 10.62
C GLN A 41 13.49 10.17 9.48
N GLY A 42 13.05 10.10 8.22
CA GLY A 42 13.92 10.23 7.05
C GLY A 42 14.53 8.91 6.58
N GLY A 43 14.09 7.78 7.13
CA GLY A 43 14.42 6.45 6.60
C GLY A 43 13.78 6.22 5.24
N ASN A 44 14.40 5.37 4.43
CA ASN A 44 13.87 4.98 3.12
C ASN A 44 12.91 3.79 3.24
N ALA A 45 12.38 3.33 2.09
CA ALA A 45 11.46 2.20 2.03
C ALA A 45 12.07 0.87 2.55
N PHE A 46 13.37 0.66 2.40
CA PHE A 46 14.07 -0.52 2.93
C PHE A 46 14.21 -0.43 4.45
N ASP A 47 14.58 0.74 4.99
CA ASP A 47 14.64 0.95 6.44
C ASP A 47 13.28 0.67 7.09
N ALA A 48 12.21 1.20 6.47
CA ALA A 48 10.84 0.96 6.91
C ALA A 48 10.46 -0.53 6.81
N ALA A 49 10.85 -1.24 5.75
CA ALA A 49 10.57 -2.66 5.61
C ALA A 49 11.28 -3.53 6.66
N VAL A 50 12.54 -3.22 6.97
CA VAL A 50 13.31 -3.93 8.02
C VAL A 50 12.69 -3.69 9.39
N ALA A 51 12.36 -2.43 9.72
CA ALA A 51 11.70 -2.10 11.00
C ALA A 51 10.32 -2.77 11.11
N THR A 52 9.54 -2.80 10.02
CA THR A 52 8.26 -3.50 9.94
C THR A 52 8.41 -4.99 10.22
N HIS A 53 9.44 -5.63 9.65
CA HIS A 53 9.69 -7.06 9.86
C HIS A 53 9.95 -7.39 11.32
N PHE A 54 10.75 -6.58 12.01
CA PHE A 54 10.99 -6.76 13.46
C PHE A 54 9.75 -6.46 14.30
N ALA A 55 8.95 -5.46 13.94
CA ALA A 55 7.69 -5.17 14.62
C ALA A 55 6.71 -6.35 14.51
N LEU A 56 6.54 -6.92 13.30
CA LEU A 56 5.68 -8.09 13.07
C LEU A 56 6.13 -9.36 13.82
N ALA A 57 7.41 -9.47 14.18
CA ALA A 57 7.90 -10.62 14.91
C ALA A 57 7.45 -10.65 16.38
N VAL A 58 6.94 -9.53 16.92
CA VAL A 58 6.64 -9.37 18.35
C VAL A 58 5.19 -8.95 18.65
N VAL A 59 4.36 -8.75 17.63
CA VAL A 59 2.95 -8.32 17.75
C VAL A 59 1.96 -9.32 17.18
#